data_AF-A0A6M0S4P6-F1
#
_entry.id   AF-A0A6M0S4P6-F1
#
_cell.length_a   1.000
_cell.length_b   1.000
_cell.length_c   1.000
_cell.angle_alpha   90.00
_cell.angle_beta   90.00
_cell.angle_gamma   90.00
#
_symmetry.space_group_name_H-M   'P 1'
#
loop_
_entity.id
_entity.type
_entity.pdbx_description
1 polymer ?
#
loop_
_entity_poly.entity_id
_entity_poly.type
_entity_poly.pdbx_seq_one_letter_code
_entity_poly.pdbx_strand_id
1 'polypeptide(L)'
;MVHLRASQSVEIAISPAPVPIDQYLRNTDRLVYALADPSQIKVLGRHTFQFSMRSIKFLMLTLEPVADVQIYPNDAGEVVIYSDSCRLRQQAALNRRFSFKLQGWLAARPDNSGVSGNAELDISIDLPAAFQLTPKPLLESTGNTIANSILSTIKQRLQRRLIHEYRGWSTGVLASSHQLR
;
A
#
# COMPACT_ATOMS: atom_id res chain seq x y z
N MET A 1 19.28 -15.19 -6.54
CA MET A 1 18.15 -14.69 -5.75
C MET A 1 18.57 -13.71 -4.67
N VAL A 2 17.89 -12.56 -4.65
CA VAL A 2 17.97 -11.50 -3.64
C VAL A 2 16.61 -11.44 -2.94
N HIS A 3 16.61 -11.32 -1.61
CA HIS A 3 15.39 -11.19 -0.82
C HIS A 3 15.33 -9.82 -0.17
N LEU A 4 14.20 -9.15 -0.35
CA LEU A 4 13.95 -7.81 0.17
C LEU A 4 12.76 -7.87 1.11
N ARG A 5 12.89 -7.19 2.24
CA ARG A 5 11.85 -7.10 3.25
C ARG A 5 11.72 -5.69 3.77
N ALA A 6 10.48 -5.29 3.99
CA ALA A 6 10.14 -4.08 4.70
C ALA A 6 8.91 -4.32 5.57
N SER A 7 8.87 -3.63 6.70
CA SER A 7 7.70 -3.60 7.58
C SER A 7 7.50 -2.17 8.08
N GLN A 8 6.24 -1.76 8.18
CA GLN A 8 5.87 -0.46 8.74
C GLN A 8 4.62 -0.61 9.59
N SER A 9 4.68 -0.08 10.81
CA SER A 9 3.51 0.12 11.66
C SER A 9 3.07 1.57 11.61
N VAL A 10 1.77 1.80 11.78
CA VAL A 10 1.19 3.13 11.82
C VAL A 10 0.26 3.26 13.02
N GLU A 11 0.32 4.44 13.63
CA GLU A 11 -0.60 4.88 14.66
C GLU A 11 -1.05 6.28 14.32
N ILE A 12 -2.35 6.51 14.35
CA ILE A 12 -2.98 7.79 13.99
C ILE A 12 -3.97 8.13 15.09
N ALA A 13 -3.69 9.17 15.86
CA ALA A 13 -4.64 9.71 16.81
C ALA A 13 -5.73 10.48 16.07
N ILE A 14 -6.97 10.28 16.49
CA ILE A 14 -8.15 10.91 15.88
C ILE A 14 -8.97 11.54 17.00
N SER A 15 -9.33 12.81 16.81
CA SER A 15 -10.28 13.47 17.72
C SER A 15 -11.65 12.82 17.57
N PRO A 16 -12.38 12.58 18.67
CA PRO A 16 -13.74 12.03 18.61
C PRO A 16 -14.62 12.83 17.65
N ALA A 17 -15.40 12.11 16.82
CA ALA A 17 -16.39 12.70 15.93
C ALA A 17 -17.71 11.92 16.01
N PRO A 18 -18.83 12.47 15.54
CA PRO A 18 -20.15 11.86 15.69
C PRO A 18 -20.27 10.46 15.06
N VAL A 19 -19.55 10.21 13.96
CA VAL A 19 -19.52 8.91 13.29
C VAL A 19 -18.24 8.19 13.64
N PRO A 20 -18.27 6.98 14.25
CA PRO A 20 -17.07 6.21 14.58
C PRO A 20 -16.15 5.96 13.37
N ILE A 21 -14.83 5.96 13.61
CA ILE A 21 -13.84 5.76 12.55
C ILE A 21 -13.88 4.34 11.96
N ASP A 22 -14.32 3.34 12.72
CA ASP A 22 -14.44 1.96 12.24
C ASP A 22 -15.45 1.85 11.09
N GLN A 23 -16.54 2.62 11.12
CA GLN A 23 -17.50 2.69 10.01
C GLN A 23 -16.86 3.24 8.72
N TYR A 24 -15.99 4.24 8.85
CA TYR A 24 -15.22 4.75 7.71
C TYR A 24 -14.25 3.68 7.17
N LEU A 25 -13.53 2.97 8.04
CA LEU A 25 -12.57 1.95 7.63
C LEU A 25 -13.23 0.81 6.84
N ARG A 26 -14.45 0.39 7.23
CA ARG A 26 -15.22 -0.65 6.51
C ARG A 26 -15.61 -0.23 5.09
N ASN A 27 -15.59 1.07 4.78
CA ASN A 27 -15.82 1.57 3.43
C ASN A 27 -14.51 1.54 2.62
N THR A 28 -14.15 0.36 2.13
CA THR A 28 -12.87 0.11 1.43
C THR A 28 -12.70 0.90 0.15
N ASP A 29 -13.80 1.13 -0.57
CA ASP A 29 -13.82 1.91 -1.81
C ASP A 29 -13.43 3.37 -1.56
N ARG A 30 -13.60 3.86 -0.33
CA ARG A 30 -13.12 5.17 0.11
C ARG A 30 -11.72 5.10 0.71
N LEU A 31 -11.47 4.10 1.56
CA LEU A 31 -10.19 3.94 2.25
C LEU A 31 -9.01 3.89 1.28
N VAL A 32 -9.18 3.31 0.10
CA VAL A 32 -8.15 3.23 -0.95
C VAL A 32 -7.52 4.59 -1.27
N TYR A 33 -8.29 5.68 -1.24
CA TYR A 33 -7.82 7.04 -1.54
C TYR A 33 -7.04 7.69 -0.40
N ALA A 34 -7.11 7.14 0.82
CA ALA A 34 -6.20 7.52 1.89
C ALA A 34 -4.81 6.87 1.72
N LEU A 35 -4.72 5.74 1.00
CA LEU A 35 -3.49 4.97 0.80
C LEU A 35 -2.67 5.46 -0.39
N ALA A 36 -3.33 5.87 -1.48
CA ALA A 36 -2.65 6.41 -2.66
C ALA A 36 -3.41 7.56 -3.33
N ASP A 37 -2.71 8.26 -4.20
CA ASP A 37 -3.29 9.30 -5.03
C ASP A 37 -4.33 8.69 -5.99
N PRO A 38 -5.51 9.30 -6.18
CA PRO A 38 -6.53 8.80 -7.10
C PRO A 38 -6.01 8.55 -8.53
N SER A 39 -5.07 9.36 -9.02
CA SER A 39 -4.46 9.16 -10.34
C SER A 39 -3.64 7.87 -10.47
N GLN A 40 -3.28 7.26 -9.33
CA GLN A 40 -2.51 6.03 -9.25
C GLN A 40 -3.40 4.80 -8.99
N ILE A 41 -4.70 4.98 -8.84
CA ILE A 41 -5.64 3.92 -8.48
C ILE A 41 -6.58 3.67 -9.66
N LYS A 42 -6.75 2.39 -10.02
CA LYS A 42 -7.81 1.93 -10.90
C LYS A 42 -8.63 0.86 -10.16
N VAL A 43 -9.94 1.04 -10.09
CA VAL A 43 -10.84 0.02 -9.54
C VAL A 43 -10.94 -1.13 -10.54
N LEU A 44 -10.65 -2.36 -10.10
CA LEU A 44 -10.77 -3.56 -10.94
C LEU A 44 -12.04 -4.34 -10.64
N GLY A 45 -12.56 -4.21 -9.42
CA GLY A 45 -13.77 -4.85 -8.97
C GLY A 45 -13.99 -4.62 -7.49
N ARG A 46 -14.93 -5.36 -6.90
CA ARG A 46 -15.22 -5.28 -5.47
C ARG A 46 -13.96 -5.61 -4.67
N HIS A 47 -13.57 -4.72 -3.76
CA HIS A 47 -12.38 -4.85 -2.91
C HIS A 47 -11.04 -5.01 -3.65
N THR A 48 -10.98 -4.83 -4.98
CA THR A 48 -9.76 -5.07 -5.76
C THR A 48 -9.38 -3.82 -6.56
N PHE A 49 -8.16 -3.35 -6.32
CA PHE A 49 -7.66 -2.07 -6.82
C PHE A 49 -6.27 -2.22 -7.42
N GLN A 50 -6.05 -1.69 -8.61
CA GLN A 50 -4.73 -1.61 -9.21
C GLN A 50 -4.03 -0.31 -8.80
N PHE A 51 -2.86 -0.44 -8.18
CA PHE A 51 -1.99 0.64 -7.79
C PHE A 51 -0.83 0.77 -8.77
N SER A 52 -0.71 1.93 -9.43
CA SER A 52 0.44 2.29 -10.27
C SER A 52 1.42 3.16 -9.49
N MET A 53 2.57 2.59 -9.11
CA MET A 53 3.59 3.31 -8.35
C MET A 53 4.38 4.27 -9.26
N ARG A 54 5.01 5.27 -8.64
CA ARG A 54 5.94 6.15 -9.36
C ARG A 54 7.18 5.35 -9.77
N SER A 55 7.86 5.84 -10.81
CA SER A 55 9.12 5.26 -11.26
C SER A 55 10.17 5.25 -10.14
N ILE A 56 10.79 4.09 -9.92
CA ILE A 56 11.79 3.83 -8.87
C ILE A 56 13.13 3.52 -9.53
N LYS A 57 14.21 4.14 -9.05
CA LYS A 57 15.57 3.82 -9.46
C LYS A 57 16.15 2.74 -8.56
N PHE A 58 16.61 1.65 -9.16
CA PHE A 58 17.34 0.57 -8.48
C PHE A 58 18.65 0.33 -9.22
N LEU A 59 19.74 0.91 -8.71
CA LEU A 59 21.04 0.90 -9.39
C LEU A 59 20.89 1.44 -10.83
N MET A 60 21.20 0.63 -11.84
CA MET A 60 21.06 0.98 -13.26
C MET A 60 19.64 0.73 -13.82
N LEU A 61 18.74 0.12 -13.04
CA LEU A 61 17.38 -0.17 -13.47
C LEU A 61 16.41 0.96 -13.11
N THR A 62 15.42 1.13 -13.98
CA THR A 62 14.23 1.95 -13.73
C THR A 62 13.02 1.03 -13.69
N LEU A 63 12.34 1.02 -12.55
CA LEU A 63 11.26 0.11 -12.22
C LEU A 63 9.95 0.89 -12.10
N GLU A 64 8.89 0.38 -12.72
CA GLU A 64 7.55 0.95 -12.63
C GLU A 64 6.58 -0.13 -12.17
N PRO A 65 6.45 -0.35 -10.86
CA PRO A 65 5.57 -1.36 -10.30
C PRO A 65 4.10 -1.01 -10.49
N VAL A 66 3.31 -2.03 -10.82
CA VAL A 66 1.86 -2.01 -10.85
C VAL A 66 1.38 -3.23 -10.09
N ALA A 67 0.67 -3.02 -8.99
CA ALA A 67 0.19 -4.09 -8.12
C ALA A 67 -1.34 -4.13 -8.09
N ASP A 68 -1.93 -5.32 -8.14
CA ASP A 68 -3.35 -5.50 -7.90
C ASP A 68 -3.53 -5.89 -6.43
N VAL A 69 -4.18 -5.01 -5.67
CA VAL A 69 -4.27 -5.06 -4.21
C VAL A 69 -5.72 -5.29 -3.81
N GLN A 70 -5.91 -6.30 -2.96
CA GLN A 70 -7.17 -6.59 -2.30
C GLN A 70 -7.24 -5.81 -0.98
N ILE A 71 -8.33 -5.08 -0.78
CA ILE A 71 -8.62 -4.30 0.43
C ILE A 71 -10.05 -4.62 0.86
N TYR A 72 -10.19 -5.39 1.93
CA TYR A 72 -11.49 -5.89 2.39
C TYR A 72 -11.58 -5.89 3.92
N PRO A 73 -12.76 -5.65 4.50
CA PRO A 73 -12.97 -5.84 5.93
C PRO A 73 -13.01 -7.34 6.27
N ASN A 74 -12.50 -7.72 7.44
CA ASN A 74 -12.65 -9.06 8.00
C ASN A 74 -13.66 -9.06 9.17
N ASP A 75 -13.98 -10.25 9.66
CA ASP A 75 -14.93 -10.44 10.77
C ASP A 75 -14.38 -9.95 12.12
N ALA A 76 -13.07 -9.77 12.24
CA ALA A 76 -12.41 -9.23 13.43
C ALA A 76 -12.49 -7.70 13.51
N GLY A 77 -13.11 -7.03 12.52
CA GLY A 77 -13.22 -5.57 12.48
C GLY A 77 -11.97 -4.87 11.95
N GLU A 78 -11.06 -5.61 11.35
CA GLU A 78 -9.88 -5.09 10.67
C GLU A 78 -10.16 -4.94 9.18
N VAL A 79 -9.43 -4.06 8.53
CA VAL A 79 -9.34 -3.98 7.07
C VAL A 79 -8.04 -4.64 6.65
N VAL A 80 -8.14 -5.74 5.94
CA VAL A 80 -7.00 -6.49 5.42
C VAL A 80 -6.54 -5.84 4.11
N ILE A 81 -5.23 -5.68 3.95
CA ILE A 81 -4.57 -5.24 2.74
C ILE A 81 -3.67 -6.38 2.27
N TYR A 82 -3.96 -6.94 1.10
CA TYR A 82 -3.24 -8.09 0.58
C TYR A 82 -2.94 -7.96 -0.90
N SER A 83 -1.76 -8.43 -1.33
CA SER A 83 -1.46 -8.61 -2.74
C SER A 83 -0.32 -9.60 -2.92
N ASP A 84 -0.47 -10.52 -3.87
CA ASP A 84 0.60 -11.34 -4.45
C ASP A 84 0.80 -11.05 -5.95
N SER A 85 0.10 -10.04 -6.46
CA SER A 85 0.13 -9.62 -7.85
C SER A 85 0.86 -8.29 -7.99
N CYS A 86 2.07 -8.35 -8.54
CA CYS A 86 2.82 -7.18 -8.95
C CYS A 86 3.48 -7.44 -10.29
N ARG A 87 3.55 -6.41 -11.12
CA ARG A 87 4.29 -6.42 -12.38
C ARG A 87 5.04 -5.12 -12.58
N LEU A 88 6.16 -5.19 -13.24
CA LEU A 88 6.98 -4.07 -13.67
C LEU A 88 6.64 -3.73 -15.12
N ARG A 89 6.08 -2.54 -15.37
CA ARG A 89 5.46 -2.16 -16.66
C ARG A 89 6.36 -2.36 -17.88
N GLN A 90 7.67 -2.10 -17.75
CA GLN A 90 8.64 -2.15 -18.84
C GLN A 90 9.75 -3.20 -18.63
N GLN A 91 9.51 -4.20 -17.78
CA GLN A 91 10.54 -5.18 -17.40
C GLN A 91 10.01 -6.62 -17.51
N ALA A 92 9.58 -7.02 -18.71
CA ALA A 92 8.98 -8.34 -18.95
C ALA A 92 9.91 -9.49 -18.54
N ALA A 93 11.23 -9.37 -18.76
CA ALA A 93 12.20 -10.37 -18.35
C ALA A 93 12.31 -10.51 -16.82
N LEU A 94 12.26 -9.40 -16.08
CA LEU A 94 12.26 -9.41 -14.61
C LEU A 94 10.95 -9.95 -14.05
N ASN A 95 9.82 -9.68 -14.71
CA ASN A 95 8.50 -10.15 -14.25
C ASN A 95 8.38 -11.67 -14.13
N ARG A 96 9.18 -12.43 -14.90
CA ARG A 96 9.19 -13.90 -14.84
C ARG A 96 10.07 -14.47 -13.72
N ARG A 97 10.76 -13.59 -13.00
CA ARG A 97 11.88 -13.91 -12.10
C ARG A 97 11.78 -13.16 -10.77
N PHE A 98 10.60 -12.65 -10.44
CA PHE A 98 10.38 -12.05 -9.13
C PHE A 98 9.06 -12.49 -8.53
N SER A 99 9.03 -12.54 -7.21
CA SER A 99 7.83 -12.70 -6.40
C SER A 99 7.61 -11.43 -5.58
N PHE A 100 6.36 -11.17 -5.28
CA PHE A 100 5.91 -10.02 -4.50
C PHE A 100 4.81 -10.50 -3.57
N LYS A 101 4.87 -10.06 -2.31
CA LYS A 101 3.81 -10.29 -1.34
C LYS A 101 3.70 -9.08 -0.43
N LEU A 102 2.52 -8.48 -0.40
CA LEU A 102 2.12 -7.42 0.50
C LEU A 102 1.04 -7.97 1.43
N GLN A 103 1.24 -7.82 2.73
CA GLN A 103 0.23 -8.18 3.74
C GLN A 103 0.18 -7.08 4.79
N GLY A 104 -1.01 -6.69 5.22
CA GLY A 104 -1.17 -5.71 6.28
C GLY A 104 -2.60 -5.63 6.76
N TRP A 105 -2.80 -4.88 7.84
CA TRP A 105 -4.12 -4.60 8.38
C TRP A 105 -4.21 -3.17 8.93
N LEU A 106 -5.43 -2.65 8.96
CA LEU A 106 -5.81 -1.41 9.63
C LEU A 106 -7.03 -1.65 10.51
N ALA A 107 -7.02 -1.14 11.74
CA ALA A 107 -8.12 -1.27 12.68
C ALA A 107 -8.34 0.02 13.47
N ALA A 108 -9.58 0.29 13.83
CA ALA A 108 -9.88 1.30 14.85
C ALA A 108 -9.38 0.81 16.21
N ARG A 109 -8.86 1.72 17.03
CA ARG A 109 -8.54 1.40 18.42
C ARG A 109 -9.83 1.12 19.20
N PRO A 110 -9.81 0.21 20.19
CA PRO A 110 -11.00 -0.13 20.98
C PRO A 110 -11.68 1.06 21.66
N ASP A 111 -10.90 2.09 22.03
CA ASP A 111 -11.37 3.33 22.65
C ASP A 111 -11.81 4.40 21.63
N ASN A 112 -11.82 4.07 20.33
CA ASN A 112 -12.06 4.99 19.22
C ASN A 112 -11.14 6.22 19.19
N SER A 113 -10.01 6.19 19.91
CA SER A 113 -9.05 7.31 19.95
C SER A 113 -8.20 7.43 18.70
N GLY A 114 -8.30 6.48 17.77
CA GLY A 114 -7.45 6.45 16.61
C GLY A 114 -7.54 5.18 15.78
N VAL A 115 -6.57 5.05 14.88
CA VAL A 115 -6.37 3.90 14.00
C VAL A 115 -4.96 3.38 14.20
N SER A 116 -4.82 2.06 14.25
CA SER A 116 -3.55 1.34 14.21
C SER A 116 -3.50 0.44 13.00
N GLY A 117 -2.28 0.05 12.62
CA GLY A 117 -2.09 -0.94 11.58
C GLY A 117 -0.64 -1.30 11.37
N ASN A 118 -0.44 -2.33 10.58
CA ASN A 118 0.87 -2.73 10.08
C ASN A 118 0.79 -3.10 8.59
N ALA A 119 1.95 -3.15 7.96
CA ALA A 119 2.12 -3.74 6.65
C ALA A 119 3.52 -4.32 6.52
N GLU A 120 3.60 -5.43 5.82
CA GLU A 120 4.82 -6.16 5.48
C GLU A 120 4.87 -6.35 3.96
N LEU A 121 6.07 -6.15 3.42
CA LEU A 121 6.35 -6.31 2.01
C LEU A 121 7.55 -7.24 1.85
N ASP A 122 7.30 -8.39 1.24
CA ASP A 122 8.30 -9.37 0.84
C ASP A 122 8.46 -9.38 -0.68
N ILE A 123 9.71 -9.31 -1.13
CA ILE A 123 10.04 -9.40 -2.55
C ILE A 123 11.22 -10.37 -2.68
N SER A 124 11.13 -11.30 -3.62
CA SER A 124 12.28 -12.10 -4.03
C SER A 124 12.53 -11.88 -5.51
N ILE A 125 13.78 -11.70 -5.93
CA ILE A 125 14.12 -11.42 -7.33
C ILE A 125 15.41 -12.12 -7.76
N ASP A 126 15.37 -12.71 -8.95
CA ASP A 126 16.55 -13.16 -9.67
C ASP A 126 16.99 -12.09 -10.66
N LEU A 127 18.02 -11.35 -10.24
CA LEU A 127 18.55 -10.25 -11.02
C LEU A 127 19.24 -10.72 -12.32
N PRO A 128 19.21 -9.89 -13.38
CA PRO A 128 19.88 -10.21 -14.65
C PRO A 128 21.40 -10.37 -14.50
N ALA A 129 22.02 -10.99 -15.50
CA ALA A 129 23.47 -11.25 -15.53
C ALA A 129 24.34 -9.99 -15.35
N ALA A 130 23.83 -8.81 -15.75
CA ALA A 130 24.51 -7.52 -15.55
C ALA A 130 24.85 -7.23 -14.07
N PHE A 131 24.16 -7.86 -13.11
CA PHE A 131 24.40 -7.68 -11.67
C PHE A 131 25.31 -8.76 -11.06
N GLN A 132 25.87 -9.70 -11.84
CA GLN A 132 26.71 -10.78 -11.32
C GLN A 132 27.96 -10.28 -10.59
N LEU A 133 28.52 -9.13 -11.01
CA LEU A 133 29.67 -8.50 -10.37
C LEU A 133 29.29 -7.54 -9.23
N THR A 134 27.99 -7.31 -9.01
CA THR A 134 27.53 -6.45 -7.91
C THR A 134 27.49 -7.28 -6.62
N PRO A 135 28.17 -6.84 -5.54
CA PRO A 135 28.13 -7.57 -4.27
C PRO A 135 26.69 -7.76 -3.77
N LYS A 136 26.34 -8.99 -3.41
CA LYS A 136 25.02 -9.34 -2.89
C LYS A 136 24.54 -8.42 -1.74
N PRO A 137 25.38 -8.07 -0.75
CA PRO A 137 24.95 -7.15 0.32
C PRO A 137 24.52 -5.76 -0.17
N LEU A 138 25.13 -5.26 -1.25
CA LEU A 138 24.75 -3.98 -1.85
C LEU A 138 23.40 -4.08 -2.58
N LEU A 139 23.15 -5.20 -3.26
CA LEU A 139 21.86 -5.48 -3.90
C LEU A 139 20.73 -5.55 -2.87
N GLU A 140 20.96 -6.27 -1.77
CA GLU A 140 20.00 -6.43 -0.68
C GLU A 140 19.76 -5.11 0.05
N SER A 141 20.80 -4.35 0.41
CA SER A 141 20.63 -3.07 1.12
C SER A 141 19.88 -2.03 0.28
N THR A 142 20.23 -1.93 -1.01
CA THR A 142 19.56 -1.01 -1.96
C THR A 142 18.11 -1.43 -2.16
N GLY A 143 17.85 -2.73 -2.33
CA GLY A 143 16.49 -3.24 -2.53
C GLY A 143 15.63 -3.11 -1.27
N ASN A 144 16.18 -3.36 -0.08
CA ASN A 144 15.51 -3.14 1.20
C ASN A 144 15.16 -1.67 1.40
N THR A 145 16.03 -0.75 0.97
CA THR A 145 15.75 0.69 0.99
C THR A 145 14.55 1.02 0.11
N ILE A 146 14.45 0.42 -1.08
CA ILE A 146 13.28 0.59 -1.95
C ILE A 146 12.02 0.05 -1.30
N ALA A 147 12.03 -1.20 -0.80
CA ALA A 147 10.88 -1.81 -0.14
C ALA A 147 10.38 -0.95 1.04
N ASN A 148 11.31 -0.44 1.86
CA ASN A 148 11.01 0.47 2.96
C ASN A 148 10.43 1.80 2.48
N SER A 149 10.95 2.36 1.39
CA SER A 149 10.45 3.62 0.83
C SER A 149 9.01 3.51 0.33
N ILE A 150 8.62 2.36 -0.22
CA ILE A 150 7.26 2.08 -0.70
C ILE A 150 6.29 2.11 0.49
N LEU A 151 6.54 1.31 1.53
CA LEU A 151 5.68 1.28 2.72
C LEU A 151 5.68 2.61 3.46
N SER A 152 6.82 3.29 3.55
CA SER A 152 6.92 4.61 4.18
C SER A 152 6.08 5.66 3.45
N THR A 153 6.05 5.61 2.11
CA THR A 153 5.21 6.50 1.30
C THR A 153 3.73 6.26 1.56
N ILE A 154 3.30 5.00 1.63
CA ILE A 154 1.91 4.63 1.93
C ILE A 154 1.55 5.09 3.34
N LYS A 155 2.39 4.81 4.34
CA LYS A 155 2.21 5.25 5.74
C LYS A 155 2.05 6.76 5.84
N GLN A 156 2.96 7.53 5.24
CA GLN A 156 2.90 9.00 5.25
C GLN A 156 1.66 9.56 4.54
N ARG A 157 1.17 8.87 3.50
CA ARG A 157 -0.07 9.27 2.82
C ARG A 157 -1.28 8.99 3.71
N LEU A 158 -1.35 7.80 4.29
CA LEU A 158 -2.40 7.42 5.22
C LEU A 158 -2.47 8.41 6.39
N GLN A 159 -1.35 8.72 7.04
CA GLN A 159 -1.30 9.68 8.14
C GLN A 159 -1.81 11.07 7.76
N ARG A 160 -1.55 11.54 6.53
CA ARG A 160 -1.96 12.86 6.07
C ARG A 160 -3.40 12.91 5.57
N ARG A 161 -3.85 11.86 4.87
CA ARG A 161 -5.15 11.86 4.18
C ARG A 161 -6.27 11.24 5.01
N LEU A 162 -5.99 10.26 5.87
CA LEU A 162 -7.03 9.52 6.59
C LEU A 162 -7.98 10.45 7.36
N ILE A 163 -7.42 11.37 8.17
CA ILE A 163 -8.22 12.30 8.98
C ILE A 163 -9.04 13.23 8.09
N HIS A 164 -8.46 13.69 6.97
CA HIS A 164 -9.14 14.58 6.04
C HIS A 164 -10.32 13.88 5.35
N GLU A 165 -10.08 12.70 4.77
CA GLU A 165 -11.10 11.89 4.11
C GLU A 165 -12.21 11.47 5.08
N TYR A 166 -11.82 11.06 6.29
CA TYR A 166 -12.76 10.69 7.36
C TYR A 166 -13.65 11.86 7.77
N ARG A 167 -13.07 13.04 8.06
CA ARG A 167 -13.86 14.22 8.46
C ARG A 167 -14.77 14.71 7.34
N GLY A 168 -14.29 14.71 6.10
CA GLY A 168 -15.11 15.08 4.96
C GLY A 168 -16.26 14.10 4.74
N TRP A 169 -16.05 12.81 4.98
CA TRP A 169 -17.11 11.81 4.90
C TRP A 169 -18.12 11.93 6.06
N SER A 170 -17.66 12.06 7.31
CA SER A 170 -18.53 12.10 8.49
C SER A 170 -19.42 13.35 8.56
N THR A 171 -19.01 14.43 7.90
CA THR A 171 -19.79 15.68 7.76
C THR A 171 -20.66 15.71 6.50
N GLY A 172 -20.63 14.65 5.68
CA GLY A 172 -21.41 14.56 4.43
C GLY A 172 -20.78 15.25 3.21
N VAL A 173 -19.72 16.05 3.38
CA VAL A 173 -19.05 16.82 2.32
C VAL A 173 -18.46 15.92 1.22
N LEU A 174 -17.90 14.77 1.60
CA LEU A 174 -17.30 13.80 0.67
C LEU A 174 -18.20 12.60 0.40
N ALA A 175 -19.40 12.53 0.97
CA ALA A 175 -20.29 11.37 0.86
C ALA A 175 -20.70 11.06 -0.59
N SER A 176 -20.75 12.07 -1.47
CA SER A 176 -21.29 11.95 -2.84
C SER A 176 -20.24 11.93 -3.95
N SER A 177 -18.95 12.15 -3.67
CA SER A 177 -17.96 12.51 -4.69
C SER A 177 -17.16 11.34 -5.30
N HIS A 178 -17.22 10.15 -4.72
CA HIS A 178 -16.44 8.98 -5.20
C HIS A 178 -17.31 7.81 -5.69
N GLN A 179 -18.63 8.03 -5.82
CA GLN A 179 -19.59 7.03 -6.33
C GLN A 179 -19.63 6.91 -7.87
N LEU A 180 -18.84 7.70 -8.58
CA LEU A 180 -18.86 7.75 -10.04
C LEU A 180 -17.44 7.66 -10.59
N ARG A 181 -16.97 6.44 -10.86
CA ARG A 181 -16.26 6.06 -12.09
C ARG A 181 -15.85 4.60 -12.11
#